data_AF-A0A7C3UEA7-F1
#
_entry.id   AF-A0A7C3UEA7-F1
#
_cell.length_a   1.000
_cell.length_b   1.000
_cell.length_c   1.000
_cell.angle_alpha   90.00
_cell.angle_beta   90.00
_cell.angle_gamma   90.00
#
_symmetry.space_group_name_H-M   'P 1'
#
loop_
_entity.id
_entity.type
_entity.pdbx_description
1 polymer ?
#
loop_
_entity_poly.entity_id
_entity_poly.type
_entity_poly.pdbx_seq_one_letter_code
_entity_poly.pdbx_strand_id
1 'polypeptide(L)'
;MAKSFLDLKDKYFEKTHNISYLLELCKVYGLEFEFLKDKAEIMTSYAVEIRYSLVSSDITLKEAQEAFDIAEIIYKFVKNLIKV
;
A
#
# COMPACT_ATOMS: atom_id res chain seq x y z
N MET A 1 -3.77 5.21 -4.96
CA MET A 1 -3.08 6.27 -4.19
C MET A 1 -1.60 6.32 -4.50
N ALA A 2 -0.77 5.34 -4.13
CA ALA A 2 0.69 5.40 -4.41
C ALA A 2 0.99 5.58 -5.92
N LYS A 3 0.34 4.82 -6.79
CA LYS A 3 0.42 5.01 -8.25
C LYS A 3 0.05 6.43 -8.68
N SER A 4 -1.09 6.94 -8.22
CA SER A 4 -1.55 8.31 -8.50
C SER A 4 -0.57 9.39 -8.05
N PHE A 5 0.12 9.17 -6.91
CA PHE A 5 1.19 10.07 -6.47
C PHE A 5 2.40 10.01 -7.42
N LEU A 6 2.83 8.82 -7.82
CA LEU A 6 3.93 8.65 -8.78
C LEU A 6 3.59 9.23 -10.15
N ASP A 7 2.34 9.06 -10.63
CA ASP A 7 1.83 9.67 -11.85
C ASP A 7 1.90 11.21 -11.76
N LEU A 8 1.48 11.81 -10.63
CA LEU A 8 1.60 13.25 -10.40
C LEU A 8 3.05 13.75 -10.40
N LYS A 9 4.01 12.87 -10.09
CA LYS A 9 5.44 13.18 -10.11
C LYS A 9 6.12 12.82 -11.43
N ASP A 10 5.37 12.42 -12.46
CA ASP A 10 5.88 11.89 -13.73
C ASP A 10 6.94 10.78 -13.53
N LYS A 11 6.80 9.98 -12.46
CA LYS A 11 7.72 8.90 -12.13
C LYS A 11 7.24 7.61 -12.77
N TYR A 12 8.00 7.07 -13.72
CA TYR A 12 7.72 5.75 -14.28
C TYR A 12 7.78 4.65 -13.21
N PHE A 13 6.85 3.70 -13.30
CA PHE A 13 6.83 2.45 -12.53
C PHE A 13 6.23 1.32 -13.38
N GLU A 14 6.63 0.08 -13.10
CA GLU A 14 6.09 -1.08 -13.80
C GLU A 14 4.61 -1.35 -13.43
N LYS A 15 3.87 -2.05 -14.31
CA LYS A 15 2.51 -2.49 -13.99
C LYS A 15 2.51 -3.56 -12.91
N THR A 16 2.43 -3.14 -11.65
CA THR A 16 2.47 -4.03 -10.47
C THR A 16 1.41 -3.66 -9.44
N HIS A 17 1.04 -4.63 -8.59
CA HIS A 17 0.21 -4.42 -7.40
C HIS A 17 1.01 -4.50 -6.10
N ASN A 18 2.34 -4.65 -6.17
CA ASN A 18 3.21 -4.67 -5.00
C ASN A 18 3.26 -3.26 -4.39
N ILE A 19 2.61 -3.09 -3.24
CA ILE A 19 2.51 -1.77 -2.58
C ILE A 19 3.88 -1.37 -2.02
N SER A 20 4.64 -2.32 -1.48
CA SER A 20 5.99 -2.05 -0.94
C SER A 20 6.92 -1.47 -2.01
N TYR A 21 6.93 -2.05 -3.21
CA TYR A 21 7.69 -1.51 -4.35
C TYR A 21 7.26 -0.10 -4.73
N LEU A 22 5.93 0.15 -4.80
CA LEU A 22 5.43 1.47 -5.16
C LEU A 22 5.78 2.53 -4.12
N LEU A 23 5.76 2.20 -2.82
CA LEU A 23 6.17 3.12 -1.76
C LEU A 23 7.69 3.31 -1.70
N GLU A 24 8.48 2.29 -2.03
CA GLU A 24 9.93 2.41 -2.17
C GLU A 24 10.29 3.48 -3.23
N LEU A 25 9.59 3.48 -4.37
CA LEU A 25 9.75 4.52 -5.38
C LEU A 25 9.35 5.92 -4.88
N CYS A 26 8.41 6.02 -3.94
CA CYS A 26 7.99 7.28 -3.36
C CYS A 26 9.02 7.88 -2.39
N LYS A 27 9.93 7.07 -1.81
CA LYS A 27 10.90 7.54 -0.80
C LYS A 27 11.83 8.64 -1.29
N VAL A 28 12.08 8.71 -2.60
CA VAL A 28 12.87 9.80 -3.20
C VAL A 28 12.23 11.18 -3.02
N TYR A 29 10.93 11.24 -2.69
CA TYR A 29 10.17 12.47 -2.47
C TYR A 29 9.98 12.81 -0.99
N GLY A 30 10.42 11.94 -0.06
CA GLY A 30 10.31 12.17 1.37
C GLY A 30 10.63 10.92 2.22
N LEU A 31 11.35 11.11 3.32
CA LEU A 31 11.66 10.01 4.27
C LEU A 31 10.41 9.55 5.04
N GLU A 32 9.36 10.37 5.05
CA GLU A 32 8.08 10.04 5.67
C GLU A 32 7.41 8.78 5.07
N PHE A 33 7.79 8.37 3.86
CA PHE A 33 7.33 7.11 3.25
C PHE A 33 7.91 5.87 3.93
N GLU A 34 9.03 5.98 4.66
CA GLU A 34 9.63 4.87 5.41
C GLU A 34 8.67 4.36 6.50
N PHE A 35 7.89 5.26 7.11
CA PHE A 35 6.89 4.91 8.14
C PHE A 35 5.78 3.97 7.63
N LEU A 36 5.64 3.82 6.31
CA LEU A 36 4.63 2.97 5.70
C LEU A 36 5.18 1.62 5.22
N LYS A 37 6.49 1.37 5.32
CA LYS A 37 7.13 0.17 4.75
C LYS A 37 6.52 -1.12 5.29
N ASP A 38 6.54 -1.32 6.60
CA ASP A 38 6.04 -2.54 7.25
C ASP A 38 4.54 -2.74 6.96
N LYS A 39 3.79 -1.63 6.93
CA LYS A 39 2.36 -1.62 6.59
C LYS A 39 2.09 -2.05 5.16
N ALA A 40 2.94 -1.64 4.23
CA ALA A 40 2.84 -2.01 2.82
C ALA A 40 3.18 -3.48 2.57
N GLU A 41 4.13 -4.03 3.34
CA GLU A 41 4.48 -5.45 3.30
C GLU A 41 3.29 -6.31 3.76
N ILE A 42 2.67 -5.96 4.90
CA ILE A 42 1.46 -6.64 5.39
C ILE A 42 0.36 -6.64 4.33
N MET A 43 0.03 -5.46 3.76
CA MET A 43 -1.01 -5.35 2.74
C MET A 43 -0.69 -6.14 1.47
N THR A 44 0.59 -6.20 1.08
CA THR A 44 1.03 -6.99 -0.09
C THR A 44 0.86 -8.48 0.19
N SER A 45 1.17 -8.95 1.40
CA SER A 45 0.94 -10.34 1.82
C SER A 45 -0.54 -10.68 1.77
N TYR A 46 -1.39 -9.88 2.41
CA TYR A 46 -2.85 -10.06 2.41
C TYR A 46 -3.42 -10.11 0.98
N ALA A 47 -2.95 -9.25 0.08
CA ALA A 47 -3.39 -9.23 -1.32
C ALA A 47 -3.00 -10.49 -2.12
N VAL A 48 -1.90 -11.17 -1.75
CA VAL A 48 -1.49 -12.44 -2.37
C VAL A 48 -2.26 -13.59 -1.73
N GLU A 49 -2.27 -13.68 -0.41
CA GLU A 49 -2.88 -14.75 0.35
C GLU A 49 -4.37 -14.89 0.06
N ILE A 50 -5.15 -13.80 0.10
CA ILE A 50 -6.60 -13.85 -0.12
C ILE A 50 -6.96 -14.39 -1.52
N ARG A 51 -6.13 -14.15 -2.53
CA ARG A 51 -6.43 -14.56 -3.92
C ARG A 51 -6.00 -15.97 -4.26
N TYR A 52 -4.95 -16.46 -3.61
CA TYR A 52 -4.34 -17.75 -3.94
C TYR A 52 -4.38 -18.76 -2.80
N SER A 53 -5.00 -18.40 -1.67
CA SER A 53 -5.29 -19.39 -0.64
C SER A 53 -6.27 -20.41 -1.20
N LEU A 54 -5.74 -21.61 -1.47
CA LEU A 54 -6.48 -22.77 -1.99
C LEU A 54 -7.48 -23.32 -0.96
N VAL A 55 -7.28 -22.97 0.30
CA VAL A 55 -8.20 -23.19 1.41
C VAL A 55 -8.92 -21.87 1.61
N SER A 56 -10.24 -21.87 1.76
CA SER A 56 -10.95 -20.66 2.20
C SER A 56 -10.34 -20.23 3.54
N SER A 57 -9.38 -19.29 3.51
CA SER A 57 -8.82 -18.74 4.72
C SER A 57 -9.99 -18.12 5.47
N ASP A 58 -10.27 -18.60 6.68
CA ASP A 58 -11.22 -17.93 7.55
C ASP A 58 -10.58 -16.59 7.95
N ILE A 59 -10.77 -15.57 7.10
CA ILE A 59 -10.33 -14.20 7.39
C ILE A 59 -11.11 -13.74 8.61
N THR A 60 -10.40 -13.50 9.69
CA THR A 60 -11.02 -13.03 10.92
C THR A 60 -11.45 -11.57 10.78
N LEU A 61 -12.47 -11.16 11.53
CA LEU A 61 -12.85 -9.76 11.62
C LEU A 61 -11.67 -8.86 12.05
N LYS A 62 -10.76 -9.40 12.88
CA LYS A 62 -9.57 -8.69 13.35
C LYS A 62 -8.60 -8.41 12.20
N GLU A 63 -8.29 -9.40 11.37
CA GLU A 63 -7.41 -9.23 10.20
C GLU A 63 -8.05 -8.28 9.17
N ALA A 64 -9.36 -8.40 8.96
CA ALA A 64 -10.09 -7.48 8.09
C ALA A 64 -10.02 -6.03 8.61
N GLN A 65 -10.18 -5.83 9.91
CA GLN A 65 -10.05 -4.52 10.54
C GLN A 65 -8.63 -3.97 10.46
N GLU A 66 -7.62 -4.80 10.73
CA GLU A 66 -6.21 -4.40 10.60
C GLU A 66 -5.87 -3.96 9.16
N ALA A 67 -6.32 -4.73 8.16
CA ALA A 67 -6.13 -4.39 6.76
C ALA A 67 -6.80 -3.05 6.42
N PHE A 68 -8.02 -2.82 6.92
CA PHE A 68 -8.73 -1.56 6.74
C PHE A 68 -7.99 -0.38 7.39
N ASP A 69 -7.55 -0.52 8.63
CA ASP A 69 -6.84 0.53 9.36
C ASP A 69 -5.52 0.90 8.66
N ILE A 70 -4.78 -0.10 8.21
CA ILE A 70 -3.55 0.11 7.42
C ILE A 70 -3.86 0.83 6.11
N ALA A 71 -4.88 0.38 5.37
CA ALA A 71 -5.27 1.01 4.12
C ALA A 71 -5.70 2.48 4.33
N GLU A 72 -6.41 2.77 5.42
CA GLU A 72 -6.82 4.12 5.78
C GLU A 72 -5.61 5.02 6.09
N ILE A 73 -4.63 4.51 6.84
CA ILE A 73 -3.38 5.24 7.14
C ILE A 73 -2.65 5.60 5.85
N ILE A 74 -2.42 4.63 4.96
CA ILE A 74 -1.72 4.85 3.69
C ILE A 74 -2.51 5.83 2.81
N TYR A 75 -3.84 5.68 2.75
CA TYR A 75 -4.71 6.57 1.99
C TYR A 75 -4.63 8.02 2.49
N LYS A 76 -4.83 8.26 3.79
CA LYS A 76 -4.80 9.60 4.40
C LYS A 76 -3.43 10.25 4.21
N PHE A 77 -2.36 9.49 4.44
CA PHE A 77 -1.00 9.97 4.24
C PHE A 77 -0.76 10.44 2.81
N VAL A 78 -1.01 9.59 1.82
CA VAL A 78 -0.76 9.93 0.41
C VAL A 78 -1.71 11.04 -0.06
N LYS A 79 -2.96 11.06 0.43
CA LYS A 79 -3.92 12.13 0.12
C LYS A 79 -3.41 13.50 0.59
N ASN A 80 -2.83 13.58 1.78
CA ASN A 80 -2.32 14.86 2.29
C ASN A 80 -1.13 15.40 1.48
N LEU A 81 -0.39 14.52 0.79
CA LEU A 81 0.70 14.89 -0.11
C LEU A 81 0.20 15.32 -1.50
N ILE A 82 -0.96 14.81 -1.91
CA ILE A 82 -1.63 15.16 -3.16
C ILE A 82 -2.59 16.32 -2.84
N LYS A 83 -2.11 17.56 -2.94
CA LYS A 83 -2.97 18.76 -2.91
C LYS A 83 -3.82 18.81 -4.19
N VAL A 84 -4.90 18.04 -4.22
CA VAL A 84 -5.98 18.16 -5.23
C VAL A 84 -7.15 18.89 -4.60
#